data_AF-A0A397UYK2-F1
#
_entry.id   AF-A0A397UYK2-F1
#
_cell.length_a   1.000
_cell.length_b   1.000
_cell.length_c   1.000
_cell.angle_alpha   90.00
_cell.angle_beta   90.00
_cell.angle_gamma   90.00
#
_symmetry.space_group_name_H-M   'P 1'
#
loop_
_entity.id
_entity.type
_entity.pdbx_description
1 polymer ?
#
loop_
_entity_poly.entity_id
_entity_poly.type
_entity_poly.pdbx_seq_one_letter_code
_entity_poly.pdbx_strand_id
1 'polypeptide(L)'
;MPIGYNFGTSCLSPIDNSSVFLIGGRTWIITSATKIYYSYISSVYKFNSKTSQWTTPTINNFNFNFTARSDIQAVVDNNGKIFIFGGTNYISSTKTPTFNIYNDMNTLDITTMTWSTQIQSQSALTYFAYTATLLPNGLIVYIGGNSGSSTNTSLSDMAQIQAFDTIFYTWSTKVMYKIDIIYDNNYT
;
A
#
# COMPACT_ATOMS: atom_id res chain seq x y z
N MET A 1 3.08 -16.05 13.51
CA MET A 1 2.16 -15.30 12.63
C MET A 1 1.18 -14.53 13.51
N PRO A 2 0.81 -13.28 13.17
CA PRO A 2 -0.24 -12.57 13.89
C PRO A 2 -1.57 -13.30 13.71
N ILE A 3 -2.42 -13.20 14.72
CA ILE A 3 -3.76 -13.81 14.73
C ILE A 3 -4.85 -12.83 14.29
N GLY A 4 -4.51 -11.54 14.22
CA GLY A 4 -5.37 -10.47 13.77
C GLY A 4 -4.58 -9.53 12.87
N TYR A 5 -5.22 -9.05 11.81
CA TYR A 5 -4.59 -8.25 10.78
C TYR A 5 -5.62 -7.31 10.15
N ASN A 6 -5.30 -6.02 9.99
CA ASN A 6 -6.11 -5.10 9.20
C ASN A 6 -5.27 -3.96 8.60
N PHE A 7 -5.89 -3.22 7.67
CA PHE A 7 -5.35 -2.03 7.01
C PHE A 7 -3.98 -2.20 6.31
N GLY A 8 -3.51 -3.41 6.07
CA GLY A 8 -2.39 -3.63 5.17
C GLY A 8 -2.88 -4.12 3.80
N THR A 9 -2.00 -4.76 3.05
CA THR A 9 -2.27 -5.14 1.67
C THR A 9 -1.73 -6.53 1.36
N SER A 10 -2.17 -7.12 0.25
CA SER A 10 -1.65 -8.40 -0.23
C SER A 10 -1.47 -8.43 -1.74
N CYS A 11 -0.55 -9.27 -2.20
CA CYS A 11 -0.34 -9.53 -3.63
C CYS A 11 0.06 -10.99 -3.86
N LEU A 12 -0.44 -11.56 -4.98
CA LEU A 12 -0.06 -12.89 -5.44
C LEU A 12 1.30 -12.84 -6.14
N SER A 13 2.17 -13.79 -5.83
CA SER A 13 3.44 -13.99 -6.53
C SER A 13 3.18 -14.43 -7.97
N PRO A 14 3.58 -13.65 -8.99
CA PRO A 14 3.47 -14.07 -10.38
C PRO A 14 4.49 -15.15 -10.75
N ILE A 15 5.49 -15.39 -9.90
CA ILE A 15 6.57 -16.35 -10.13
C ILE A 15 6.11 -17.80 -9.93
N ASP A 16 5.31 -18.04 -8.88
CA ASP A 16 4.88 -19.40 -8.50
C ASP A 16 3.35 -19.59 -8.48
N ASN A 17 2.59 -18.51 -8.70
CA ASN A 17 1.13 -18.46 -8.68
C ASN A 17 0.48 -19.17 -7.48
N SER A 18 1.17 -19.22 -6.35
CA SER A 18 0.70 -19.92 -5.15
C SER A 18 1.10 -19.26 -3.85
N SER A 19 2.11 -18.40 -3.87
CA SER A 19 2.51 -17.58 -2.73
C SER A 19 1.77 -16.25 -2.72
N VAL A 20 1.10 -15.93 -1.62
CA VAL A 20 0.51 -14.61 -1.37
C VAL A 20 1.36 -13.90 -0.32
N PHE A 21 1.81 -12.69 -0.63
CA PHE A 21 2.49 -11.83 0.32
C PHE A 21 1.46 -10.94 1.01
N LEU A 22 1.55 -10.86 2.33
CA LEU A 22 0.78 -9.97 3.19
C LEU A 22 1.74 -8.93 3.76
N ILE A 23 1.51 -7.64 3.46
CA ILE A 23 2.50 -6.58 3.64
C ILE A 23 1.91 -5.41 4.43
N GLY A 24 2.69 -4.90 5.38
CA GLY A 24 2.31 -3.82 6.28
C GLY A 24 1.11 -4.22 7.14
N GLY A 25 0.24 -3.26 7.41
CA GLY A 25 -0.93 -3.42 8.24
C GLY A 25 -0.62 -3.42 9.73
N ARG A 26 -1.71 -3.39 10.49
CA ARG A 26 -1.66 -3.52 11.94
C ARG A 26 -1.82 -4.99 12.28
N THR A 27 -0.96 -5.51 13.14
CA THR A 27 -0.97 -6.92 13.49
C THR A 27 -1.15 -7.12 14.99
N TRP A 28 -1.88 -8.16 15.36
CA TRP A 28 -2.16 -8.47 16.75
C TRP A 28 -1.78 -9.90 17.10
N ILE A 29 -1.32 -10.10 18.34
CA ILE A 29 -1.02 -11.41 18.92
C ILE A 29 -1.91 -11.65 20.15
N ILE A 30 -2.37 -12.89 20.33
CA ILE A 30 -2.97 -13.36 21.59
C ILE A 30 -1.82 -13.85 22.45
N THR A 31 -1.70 -13.32 23.67
CA THR A 31 -0.77 -13.86 24.68
C THR A 31 -1.51 -14.62 25.78
N SER A 32 -2.83 -14.44 25.90
CA SER A 32 -3.73 -15.26 26.73
C SER A 32 -5.16 -15.17 26.19
N ALA A 33 -6.06 -16.07 26.60
CA ALA A 33 -7.43 -16.17 26.10
C ALA A 33 -8.26 -14.87 26.13
N THR A 34 -7.82 -13.85 26.88
CA THR A 34 -8.52 -12.57 27.05
C THR A 34 -7.68 -11.34 26.67
N LYS A 35 -6.43 -11.50 26.22
CA LYS A 35 -5.52 -10.39 25.94
C LYS A 35 -4.99 -10.44 24.52
N ILE A 36 -5.36 -9.42 23.75
CA ILE A 36 -4.90 -9.16 22.41
C ILE A 36 -3.97 -7.94 22.46
N TYR A 37 -2.72 -8.12 22.04
CA TYR A 37 -1.73 -7.06 22.00
C TYR A 37 -1.39 -6.71 20.57
N TYR A 38 -1.20 -5.42 20.36
CA TYR A 38 -0.62 -4.94 19.14
C TYR A 38 0.84 -5.40 19.05
N SER A 39 1.22 -5.92 17.89
CA SER A 39 2.51 -6.57 17.70
C SER A 39 3.09 -6.21 16.34
N TYR A 40 4.41 -6.18 16.27
CA TYR A 40 5.16 -5.79 15.08
C TYR A 40 6.30 -6.75 14.80
N ILE A 41 5.99 -8.05 14.84
CA ILE A 41 7.01 -9.09 14.69
C ILE A 41 7.55 -9.12 13.24
N SER A 42 6.70 -8.85 12.25
CA SER A 42 7.11 -8.67 10.85
C SER A 42 6.12 -7.78 10.12
N SER A 43 6.62 -7.04 9.13
CA SER A 43 5.77 -6.32 8.17
C SER A 43 5.46 -7.14 6.92
N VAL A 44 6.07 -8.31 6.75
CA VAL A 44 5.84 -9.18 5.60
C VAL A 44 5.62 -10.61 6.08
N TYR A 45 4.51 -11.20 5.65
CA TYR A 45 4.21 -12.62 5.79
C TYR A 45 3.97 -13.22 4.41
N LYS A 46 4.31 -14.49 4.25
CA LYS A 46 4.11 -15.25 3.01
C LYS A 46 3.19 -16.43 3.29
N PHE A 47 2.03 -16.47 2.64
CA PHE A 47 1.12 -17.60 2.65
C PHE A 47 1.34 -18.46 1.41
N ASN A 48 1.55 -19.75 1.57
CA ASN A 48 1.55 -20.70 0.46
C ASN A 48 0.19 -21.40 0.40
N SER A 49 -0.57 -21.16 -0.67
CA SER A 49 -1.90 -21.75 -0.88
C SER A 49 -1.88 -23.27 -1.08
N LYS A 50 -0.79 -23.83 -1.62
CA LYS A 50 -0.65 -25.28 -1.87
C LYS A 50 -0.43 -26.05 -0.57
N THR A 51 0.36 -25.50 0.35
CA THR A 51 0.63 -26.13 1.65
C THR A 51 -0.25 -25.59 2.78
N SER A 52 -1.03 -24.53 2.52
CA SER A 52 -1.80 -23.79 3.52
C SER A 52 -0.96 -23.32 4.72
N GLN A 53 0.28 -22.91 4.46
CA GLN A 53 1.23 -22.52 5.51
C GLN A 53 1.64 -21.06 5.39
N TRP A 54 1.82 -20.43 6.54
CA TRP A 54 2.39 -19.09 6.66
C TRP A 54 3.85 -19.16 7.09
N THR A 55 4.68 -18.33 6.48
CA THR A 55 6.07 -18.14 6.85
C THR A 55 6.41 -16.65 6.94
N THR A 56 7.46 -16.33 7.69
CA THR A 56 8.05 -14.99 7.71
C THR A 56 9.31 -15.04 6.85
N PRO A 57 9.34 -14.42 5.67
CA PRO A 57 10.55 -14.42 4.84
C PRO A 57 11.65 -13.56 5.47
N THR A 58 12.90 -14.01 5.33
CA THR A 58 14.07 -13.15 5.59
C THR A 58 14.22 -12.19 4.42
N ILE A 59 14.22 -10.89 4.69
CA ILE A 59 14.31 -9.84 3.67
C ILE A 59 15.62 -9.08 3.84
N ASN A 60 16.41 -9.03 2.77
CA ASN A 60 17.64 -8.27 2.72
C ASN A 60 17.34 -6.77 2.68
N ASN A 61 18.09 -5.97 3.44
CA ASN A 61 17.98 -4.50 3.49
C ASN A 61 16.58 -3.97 3.87
N PHE A 62 15.83 -4.73 4.68
CA PHE A 62 14.50 -4.30 5.11
C PHE A 62 14.55 -2.96 5.86
N ASN A 63 13.71 -2.01 5.44
CA ASN A 63 13.61 -0.71 6.09
C ASN A 63 12.69 -0.81 7.33
N PHE A 64 13.27 -0.75 8.52
CA PHE A 64 12.51 -0.82 9.78
C PHE A 64 11.51 0.34 9.97
N ASN A 65 11.66 1.47 9.27
CA ASN A 65 10.67 2.56 9.30
C ASN A 65 9.38 2.22 8.54
N PHE A 66 9.32 1.10 7.81
CA PHE A 66 8.10 0.57 7.23
C PHE A 66 7.22 -0.18 8.26
N THR A 67 7.75 -0.44 9.46
CA THR A 67 7.00 -1.16 10.51
C THR A 67 5.66 -0.46 10.77
N ALA A 68 4.60 -1.27 10.91
CA ALA A 68 3.23 -0.83 11.20
C ALA A 68 2.48 -0.10 10.09
N ARG A 69 3.07 0.02 8.91
CA ARG A 69 2.52 0.88 7.88
C ARG A 69 1.18 0.36 7.37
N SER A 70 0.13 1.15 7.56
CA SER A 70 -1.23 0.83 7.19
C SER A 70 -1.75 1.76 6.08
N ASP A 71 -2.96 1.47 5.61
CA ASP A 71 -3.69 2.26 4.61
C ASP A 71 -2.93 2.36 3.28
N ILE A 72 -2.33 1.24 2.88
CA ILE A 72 -1.51 1.06 1.68
C ILE A 72 -2.17 0.08 0.69
N GLN A 73 -1.75 0.16 -0.56
CA GLN A 73 -2.06 -0.85 -1.59
C GLN A 73 -0.78 -1.26 -2.30
N ALA A 74 -0.49 -2.57 -2.32
CA ALA A 74 0.62 -3.13 -3.08
C ALA A 74 0.16 -3.55 -4.47
N VAL A 75 1.06 -3.37 -5.45
CA VAL A 75 0.94 -3.96 -6.78
C VAL A 75 2.23 -4.69 -7.13
N VAL A 76 2.17 -5.69 -7.98
CA VAL A 76 3.32 -6.53 -8.33
C VAL A 76 3.44 -6.64 -9.84
N ASP A 77 4.65 -6.45 -10.36
CA ASP A 77 4.93 -6.66 -11.78
C ASP A 77 5.22 -8.12 -12.11
N ASN A 78 5.26 -8.47 -13.39
CA ASN A 78 5.52 -9.85 -13.83
C ASN A 78 6.92 -10.37 -13.48
N ASN A 79 7.84 -9.50 -13.08
CA ASN A 79 9.18 -9.87 -12.64
C ASN A 79 9.22 -10.14 -11.12
N GLY A 80 8.09 -10.00 -10.42
CA GLY A 80 8.01 -10.22 -8.97
C GLY A 80 8.47 -9.02 -8.15
N LYS A 81 8.55 -7.83 -8.74
CA LYS A 81 8.80 -6.60 -8.00
C LYS A 81 7.48 -6.04 -7.49
N ILE A 82 7.35 -6.01 -6.17
CA ILE A 82 6.21 -5.42 -5.47
C ILE A 82 6.50 -3.95 -5.22
N PHE A 83 5.53 -3.08 -5.48
CA PHE A 83 5.58 -1.65 -5.26
C PHE A 83 4.53 -1.25 -4.21
N ILE A 84 4.95 -0.51 -3.19
CA ILE A 84 4.10 0.02 -2.12
C ILE A 84 4.47 1.49 -1.90
N PHE A 85 3.50 2.38 -2.08
CA PHE A 85 3.72 3.81 -1.91
C PHE A 85 3.11 4.34 -0.61
N GLY A 86 3.78 5.29 0.05
CA GLY A 86 3.21 6.04 1.16
C GLY A 86 2.63 5.16 2.27
N GLY A 87 1.41 5.44 2.70
CA GLY A 87 0.75 4.82 3.85
C GLY A 87 0.83 5.67 5.10
N THR A 88 0.22 5.16 6.17
CA THR A 88 0.25 5.82 7.49
C THR A 88 0.78 4.91 8.59
N ASN A 89 1.18 5.51 9.70
CA ASN A 89 1.36 4.81 10.96
C ASN A 89 0.72 5.64 12.07
N TYR A 90 -0.19 5.02 12.82
CA TYR A 90 -0.93 5.66 13.89
C TYR A 90 -0.07 5.86 15.14
N ILE A 91 -0.05 7.09 15.68
CA ILE A 91 0.85 7.46 16.79
C ILE A 91 0.10 7.61 18.12
N SER A 92 -0.98 8.41 18.19
CA SER A 92 -1.68 8.71 19.45
C SER A 92 -3.10 9.29 19.26
N SER A 93 -3.96 9.15 20.29
CA SER A 93 -5.32 9.71 20.39
C SER A 93 -5.51 10.73 21.53
N THR A 94 -4.55 11.61 21.80
CA THR A 94 -4.80 12.68 22.78
C THR A 94 -5.46 13.88 22.08
N LYS A 95 -6.79 13.77 21.89
CA LYS A 95 -7.76 14.73 21.29
C LYS A 95 -7.84 14.83 19.76
N THR A 96 -6.73 14.66 19.03
CA THR A 96 -6.74 14.58 17.56
C THR A 96 -5.91 13.38 17.14
N PRO A 97 -6.45 12.43 16.34
CA PRO A 97 -5.67 11.30 15.89
C PRO A 97 -4.50 11.80 15.03
N THR A 98 -3.28 11.47 15.44
CA THR A 98 -2.06 11.82 14.70
C THR A 98 -1.50 10.60 13.99
N PHE A 99 -1.14 10.80 12.73
CA PHE A 99 -0.55 9.78 11.89
C PHE A 99 0.78 10.27 11.33
N ASN A 100 1.78 9.39 11.30
CA ASN A 100 2.88 9.58 10.37
C ASN A 100 2.35 9.29 8.97
N ILE A 101 2.53 10.23 8.06
CA ILE A 101 2.22 10.08 6.64
C ILE A 101 3.55 9.93 5.91
N TYR A 102 3.66 8.94 5.05
CA TYR A 102 4.90 8.65 4.36
C TYR A 102 4.81 9.03 2.87
N ASN A 103 5.93 9.52 2.31
CA ASN A 103 6.09 9.89 0.90
C ASN A 103 7.29 9.16 0.28
N ASP A 104 7.36 7.86 0.48
CA ASP A 104 8.39 6.98 -0.04
C ASP A 104 7.76 5.86 -0.87
N MET A 105 8.47 5.48 -1.94
CA MET A 105 8.20 4.25 -2.69
C MET A 105 9.04 3.15 -2.06
N ASN A 106 8.36 2.12 -1.57
CA ASN A 106 8.99 0.91 -1.07
C ASN A 106 8.81 -0.20 -2.10
N THR A 107 9.87 -0.94 -2.37
CA THR A 107 9.81 -2.09 -3.28
C THR A 107 10.40 -3.34 -2.66
N LEU A 108 9.74 -4.47 -2.87
CA LEU A 108 10.24 -5.80 -2.52
C LEU A 108 10.38 -6.62 -3.80
N ASP A 109 11.61 -6.97 -4.16
CA ASP A 109 11.87 -7.99 -5.18
C ASP A 109 11.77 -9.37 -4.53
N ILE A 110 10.76 -10.15 -4.89
CA ILE A 110 10.49 -11.46 -4.28
C ILE A 110 11.39 -12.58 -4.85
N THR A 111 12.12 -12.34 -5.94
CA THR A 111 13.06 -13.30 -6.51
C THR A 111 14.38 -13.29 -5.74
N THR A 112 14.80 -12.11 -5.27
CA THR A 112 16.02 -11.92 -4.47
C THR A 112 15.74 -11.69 -2.99
N MET A 113 14.47 -11.53 -2.61
CA MET A 113 14.02 -11.11 -1.28
C MET A 113 14.72 -9.85 -0.79
N THR A 114 14.83 -8.84 -1.66
CA THR A 114 15.53 -7.59 -1.38
C THR A 114 14.56 -6.42 -1.31
N TRP A 115 14.66 -5.66 -0.23
CA TRP A 115 13.90 -4.43 -0.03
C TRP A 115 14.69 -3.21 -0.50
N SER A 116 13.97 -2.23 -1.06
CA SER A 116 14.49 -0.90 -1.36
C SER A 116 13.46 0.17 -0.99
N THR A 117 13.94 1.32 -0.53
CA THR A 117 13.10 2.48 -0.21
C THR A 117 13.66 3.70 -0.96
N GLN A 118 12.80 4.40 -1.70
CA GLN A 118 13.13 5.62 -2.40
C GLN A 118 12.20 6.75 -1.94
N ILE A 119 12.77 7.77 -1.28
CA ILE A 119 12.05 9.00 -0.92
C ILE A 119 11.68 9.73 -2.21
N GLN A 120 10.43 10.16 -2.31
CA GLN A 120 9.94 10.90 -3.47
C GLN A 120 10.18 12.40 -3.26
N SER A 121 10.82 13.04 -4.24
CA SER A 121 11.08 14.49 -4.21
C SER A 121 9.83 15.31 -4.47
N GLN A 122 8.86 14.74 -5.21
CA GLN A 122 7.58 15.36 -5.46
C GLN A 122 6.58 15.04 -4.35
N SER A 123 5.77 16.04 -3.99
CA SER A 123 4.61 15.83 -3.12
C SER A 123 3.54 15.08 -3.92
N ALA A 124 3.22 13.84 -3.51
CA ALA A 124 2.11 13.10 -4.10
C ALA A 124 0.76 13.73 -3.70
N LEU A 125 -0.22 13.63 -4.58
CA LEU A 125 -1.60 14.10 -4.38
C LEU A 125 -2.44 13.10 -3.60
N THR A 126 -1.93 11.89 -3.35
CA THR A 126 -2.51 10.92 -2.43
C THR A 126 -1.39 10.21 -1.70
N TYR A 127 -1.54 9.97 -0.41
CA TYR A 127 -0.52 9.30 0.41
C TYR A 127 -0.99 7.99 0.99
N PHE A 128 -2.30 7.83 1.24
CA PHE A 128 -2.84 6.64 1.88
C PHE A 128 -4.33 6.47 1.59
N ALA A 129 -4.87 5.29 1.93
CA ALA A 129 -6.27 4.90 1.70
C ALA A 129 -6.73 5.04 0.23
N TYR A 130 -5.77 5.02 -0.70
CA TYR A 130 -6.01 5.04 -2.14
C TYR A 130 -6.17 3.62 -2.68
N THR A 131 -6.63 3.52 -3.93
CA THR A 131 -6.46 2.30 -4.73
C THR A 131 -5.28 2.46 -5.69
N ALA A 132 -4.55 1.38 -5.96
CA ALA A 132 -3.44 1.35 -6.90
C ALA A 132 -3.60 0.16 -7.86
N THR A 133 -3.38 0.40 -9.15
CA THR A 133 -3.45 -0.63 -10.19
C THR A 133 -2.25 -0.50 -11.11
N LEU A 134 -1.48 -1.59 -11.28
CA LEU A 134 -0.40 -1.65 -12.25
C LEU A 134 -0.97 -1.99 -13.64
N LEU A 135 -0.65 -1.15 -14.61
CA LEU A 135 -0.99 -1.33 -16.01
C LEU A 135 0.09 -2.13 -16.76
N PRO A 136 -0.24 -2.81 -17.87
CA PRO A 136 0.73 -3.58 -18.66
C PRO A 136 1.92 -2.77 -19.20
N ASN A 137 1.77 -1.44 -19.30
CA ASN A 137 2.82 -0.54 -19.77
C ASN A 137 3.78 -0.08 -18.66
N GLY A 138 3.65 -0.61 -17.43
CA GLY A 138 4.53 -0.25 -16.31
C GLY A 138 4.08 0.98 -15.52
N LEU A 139 2.91 1.57 -15.82
CA LEU A 139 2.35 2.64 -15.01
C LEU A 139 1.52 2.08 -13.85
N ILE A 140 1.79 2.52 -12.63
CA ILE A 140 0.90 2.31 -11.48
C ILE A 140 -0.02 3.52 -11.39
N VAL A 141 -1.32 3.31 -11.58
CA VAL A 141 -2.33 4.35 -11.46
C VAL A 141 -2.88 4.36 -10.04
N TYR A 142 -2.88 5.54 -9.42
CA TYR A 142 -3.39 5.80 -8.08
C TYR A 142 -4.69 6.59 -8.16
N ILE A 143 -5.75 6.08 -7.51
CA ILE A 143 -7.08 6.68 -7.56
C ILE A 143 -7.63 6.85 -6.15
N GLY A 144 -8.05 8.09 -5.84
CA GLY A 144 -8.66 8.47 -4.56
C GLY A 144 -7.67 8.49 -3.40
N GLY A 145 -8.19 8.26 -2.20
CA GLY A 145 -7.43 8.28 -0.96
C GLY A 145 -7.37 9.66 -0.31
N ASN A 146 -6.38 9.83 0.56
CA ASN A 146 -6.19 11.03 1.35
C ASN A 146 -4.82 11.63 1.12
N SER A 147 -4.80 12.96 1.18
CA SER A 147 -3.60 13.80 1.05
C SER A 147 -3.48 14.71 2.27
N GLY A 148 -2.37 15.44 2.38
CA GLY A 148 -2.16 16.45 3.43
C GLY A 148 -1.06 16.09 4.41
N SER A 149 -1.22 16.54 5.66
CA SER A 149 -0.24 16.41 6.73
C SER A 149 -0.77 15.60 7.91
N SER A 150 0.10 15.29 8.86
CA SER A 150 -0.21 14.48 10.05
C SER A 150 -1.38 14.98 10.89
N THR A 151 -1.74 16.27 10.76
CA THR A 151 -2.81 16.92 11.53
C THR A 151 -3.96 17.47 10.67
N ASN A 152 -3.80 17.49 9.35
CA ASN A 152 -4.82 17.99 8.42
C ASN A 152 -4.80 17.16 7.14
N THR A 153 -5.80 16.28 7.01
CA THR A 153 -5.95 15.39 5.87
C THR A 153 -7.20 15.76 5.09
N SER A 154 -7.12 15.66 3.76
CA SER A 154 -8.24 15.91 2.85
C SER A 154 -8.33 14.78 1.84
N LEU A 155 -9.56 14.50 1.39
CA LEU A 155 -9.79 13.57 0.29
C LEU A 155 -9.07 14.08 -0.96
N SER A 156 -8.41 13.17 -1.68
CA SER A 156 -7.77 13.47 -2.95
C SER A 156 -8.82 13.82 -4.01
N ASP A 157 -8.54 14.85 -4.82
CA ASP A 157 -9.42 15.26 -5.91
C ASP A 157 -9.47 14.18 -7.00
N MET A 158 -10.66 13.64 -7.27
CA MET A 158 -10.88 12.60 -8.28
C MET A 158 -10.65 13.09 -9.71
N ALA A 159 -10.63 14.41 -9.94
CA ALA A 159 -10.21 14.99 -11.21
C ALA A 159 -8.70 14.85 -11.45
N GLN A 160 -7.90 14.54 -10.43
CA GLN A 160 -6.46 14.40 -10.55
C GLN A 160 -6.03 12.95 -10.37
N ILE A 161 -5.59 12.32 -11.45
CA ILE A 161 -5.10 10.95 -11.44
C ILE A 161 -3.58 10.97 -11.41
N GLN A 162 -2.99 10.35 -10.39
CA GLN A 162 -1.54 10.18 -10.32
C GLN A 162 -1.12 8.84 -10.91
N ALA A 163 0.00 8.86 -11.61
CA ALA A 163 0.63 7.65 -12.10
C ALA A 163 2.12 7.65 -11.76
N PHE A 164 2.61 6.49 -11.32
CA PHE A 164 4.03 6.24 -11.13
C PHE A 164 4.56 5.33 -12.24
N ASP A 165 5.63 5.75 -12.91
CA ASP A 165 6.31 4.96 -13.92
C ASP A 165 7.35 4.05 -13.27
N THR A 166 7.18 2.73 -13.37
CA THR A 166 8.08 1.75 -12.72
C THR A 166 9.40 1.55 -13.45
N ILE A 167 9.55 2.07 -14.67
CA ILE A 167 10.76 2.00 -15.48
C ILE A 167 11.66 3.19 -15.15
N PHE A 168 11.08 4.39 -15.18
CA PHE A 168 11.81 5.64 -14.96
C PHE A 168 11.79 6.12 -13.51
N TYR A 169 10.97 5.52 -12.64
CA TYR A 169 10.79 5.90 -11.24
C TYR A 169 10.35 7.36 -11.08
N THR A 170 9.42 7.78 -11.93
CA THR A 170 8.91 9.16 -11.97
C THR A 170 7.40 9.21 -11.77
N TRP A 171 6.94 10.30 -11.18
CA TRP A 171 5.52 10.58 -11.01
C TRP A 171 5.02 11.48 -12.14
N SER A 172 3.76 11.27 -12.51
CA SER A 172 3.02 12.17 -13.39
C SER A 172 1.60 12.36 -12.84
N THR A 173 0.98 13.48 -13.19
CA THR A 173 -0.42 13.77 -12.84
C THR A 173 -1.17 14.11 -14.10
N LYS A 174 -2.35 13.51 -14.26
CA LYS A 174 -3.28 13.81 -15.34
C LYS A 174 -4.56 14.40 -14.76
N VAL A 175 -4.93 15.58 -15.25
CA VAL A 175 -6.20 16.21 -14.92
C VAL A 175 -7.26 15.70 -15.87
N MET A 176 -8.33 15.14 -15.32
CA MET A 176 -9.47 14.59 -16.02
C MET A 176 -10.68 15.49 -15.77
N TYR A 177 -11.37 15.86 -16.84
CA TYR A 177 -12.62 16.61 -16.73
C TYR A 177 -13.78 15.64 -16.60
N LYS A 178 -14.71 15.96 -15.71
CA LYS A 178 -15.99 15.26 -15.62
C LYS A 178 -16.73 15.47 -16.95
N ILE A 179 -17.11 14.38 -17.62
CA ILE A 179 -18.14 14.46 -18.65
C ILE A 179 -19.47 14.50 -17.89
N ASP A 180 -20.14 15.65 -17.88
CA ASP A 180 -21.50 15.71 -17.35
C ASP A 180 -22.42 14.85 -18.24
N ILE A 181 -23.17 13.96 -17.60
CA ILE A 181 -24.17 13.11 -18.26
C ILE A 181 -25.25 14.04 -18.81
N ILE A 182 -25.42 14.06 -20.14
CA ILE A 182 -26.59 14.64 -20.78
C ILE A 182 -27.79 13.75 -20.41
N TYR A 183 -28.75 14.28 -19.65
CA TYR A 183 -30.05 13.62 -19.52
C TYR A 183 -30.73 13.67 -20.88
N ASP A 184 -30.81 12.54 -21.57
CA ASP A 184 -31.66 12.40 -22.75
C ASP A 184 -33.11 12.32 -22.28
N ASN A 185 -33.78 13.47 -22.22
CA ASN A 185 -35.20 13.59 -21.89
C ASN A 185 -36.11 13.30 -23.11
N ASN A 186 -35.72 12.41 -24.02
CA ASN A 186 -36.55 12.03 -25.15
C ASN A 186 -37.28 10.69 -24.90
N TYR A 187 -38.27 10.73 -24.02
CA TYR A 187 -39.42 9.83 -24.07
C TYR A 187 -40.70 10.67 -23.97
N THR A 188 -41.26 11.02 -25.13
CA THR A 188 -42.68 11.34 -25.32
C THR A 188 -43.14 10.63 -26.58
#